data_AF-A0A558B3F8-F1
#
_entry.id   AF-A0A558B3F8-F1
#
_cell.length_a   1.000
_cell.length_b   1.000
_cell.length_c   1.000
_cell.angle_alpha   90.00
_cell.angle_beta   90.00
_cell.angle_gamma   90.00
#
_symmetry.space_group_name_H-M   'P 1'
#
loop_
_entity.id
_entity.type
_entity.pdbx_description
1 polymer ?
#
loop_
_entity_poly.entity_id
_entity_poly.type
_entity_poly.pdbx_seq_one_letter_code
_entity_poly.pdbx_strand_id
1 'polypeptide(L)' 'MPAKRLSMRKIKEVLRLKWERGLSNRQVAAACGISRPTVSEYLRRA' A
#
# COMPACT_ATOMS: atom_id res chain seq x y z
N MET A 1 -12.65 -5.84 15.13
CA MET A 1 -11.23 -6.27 15.10
C MET A 1 -10.39 -5.15 14.50
N PRO A 2 -9.43 -4.54 15.21
CA PRO A 2 -8.58 -3.50 14.62
C PRO A 2 -7.69 -4.12 13.54
N ALA A 3 -7.74 -3.60 12.32
CA ALA A 3 -6.86 -4.05 11.23
C ALA A 3 -5.40 -3.87 11.66
N LYS A 4 -4.62 -4.95 11.60
CA LYS A 4 -3.19 -4.95 11.94
C LYS A 4 -2.50 -3.90 11.08
N ARG A 5 -2.10 -2.77 11.67
CA ARG A 5 -1.51 -1.64 10.93
C ARG A 5 -0.23 -2.11 10.26
N LEU A 6 -0.09 -1.83 8.95
CA LEU A 6 1.19 -1.92 8.28
C LEU A 6 2.21 -1.05 9.03
N SER A 7 3.46 -1.51 9.04
CA SER A 7 4.55 -0.68 9.53
C SER A 7 4.62 0.62 8.73
N MET A 8 5.01 1.71 9.38
CA MET A 8 5.17 3.03 8.71
C MET A 8 6.07 2.95 7.48
N ARG A 9 7.06 2.04 7.47
CA ARG A 9 7.91 1.76 6.32
C ARG A 9 7.09 1.26 5.12
N LYS A 10 6.20 0.30 5.33
CA LYS A 10 5.33 -0.27 4.28
C LYS A 10 4.34 0.75 3.74
N ILE A 11 3.78 1.61 4.58
CA ILE A 11 2.87 2.68 4.14
C ILE A 11 3.60 3.67 3.23
N LYS A 12 4.80 4.12 3.63
CA LYS A 12 5.63 5.00 2.80
C LYS A 12 5.99 4.35 1.48
N GLU A 13 6.31 3.05 1.49
CA GLU A 13 6.62 2.32 0.26
C GLU A 13 5.42 2.20 -0.68
N VAL A 14 4.23 1.93 -0.15
CA VAL A 14 2.98 1.91 -0.93
C VAL A 14 2.74 3.26 -1.60
N LEU A 15 2.87 4.36 -0.85
CA LEU A 15 2.68 5.71 -1.38
C LEU A 15 3.75 6.07 -2.41
N ARG A 16 5.01 5.74 -2.14
CA ARG A 16 6.13 5.93 -3.06
C ARG A 16 5.90 5.20 -4.37
N LEU A 17 5.59 3.90 -4.31
CA LEU A 17 5.36 3.09 -5.50
C LEU A 17 4.14 3.55 -6.30
N LYS A 18 3.11 4.07 -5.62
CA LYS A 18 1.92 4.60 -6.29
C LYS A 18 2.17 5.95 -6.97
N TRP A 19 2.76 6.89 -6.25
CA TRP A 19 2.84 8.29 -6.67
C TRP A 19 4.17 8.64 -7.35
N GLU A 20 5.32 8.16 -6.87
CA GLU A 20 6.61 8.42 -7.53
C GLU A 20 6.82 7.52 -8.75
N ARG A 21 6.37 6.25 -8.67
CA ARG A 21 6.60 5.26 -9.74
C ARG A 21 5.37 5.03 -10.63
N GLY A 22 4.21 5.58 -10.29
CA GLY A 22 2.98 5.44 -11.08
C GLY A 22 2.43 4.01 -11.16
N LEU A 23 2.81 3.12 -10.23
CA LEU A 23 2.44 1.70 -10.34
C LEU A 23 0.95 1.46 -10.06
N SER A 24 0.42 0.39 -10.67
CA SER A 24 -0.93 -0.08 -10.39
C SER A 24 -1.03 -0.69 -8.99
N ASN A 25 -2.23 -0.67 -8.39
CA ASN A 25 -2.45 -1.23 -7.05
C ASN A 25 -2.08 -2.73 -6.97
N ARG A 26 -2.13 -3.45 -8.11
CA ARG A 26 -1.70 -4.85 -8.21
C ARG A 26 -0.18 -5.00 -8.13
N GLN A 27 0.57 -4.14 -8.82
CA GLN A 27 2.03 -4.13 -8.75
C GLN A 27 2.52 -3.70 -7.36
N VAL A 28 1.88 -2.69 -6.76
CA VAL A 28 2.18 -2.25 -5.39
C VAL A 28 1.91 -3.38 -4.38
N ALA A 29 0.80 -4.09 -4.52
CA ALA A 29 0.46 -5.24 -3.67
C ALA A 29 1.52 -6.36 -3.77
N ALA A 30 1.98 -6.68 -4.99
CA ALA A 30 3.03 -7.67 -5.21
C ALA A 30 4.38 -7.22 -4.63
N ALA A 31 4.76 -5.96 -4.83
CA ALA A 31 6.02 -5.41 -4.34
C ALA A 31 6.07 -5.33 -2.80
N CYS A 32 4.97 -4.91 -2.17
CA CYS A 32 4.90 -4.79 -0.71
C CYS A 32 4.50 -6.10 -0.01
N GLY A 33 4.12 -7.15 -0.75
CA GLY A 33 3.64 -8.42 -0.18
C GLY A 33 2.38 -8.24 0.67
N ILE A 34 1.43 -7.44 0.21
CA ILE A 34 0.16 -7.15 0.89
C ILE A 34 -1.02 -7.33 -0.06
N SER A 35 -2.22 -7.48 0.49
CA SER A 35 -3.41 -7.66 -0.35
C SER A 35 -3.77 -6.37 -1.11
N ARG A 36 -4.31 -6.52 -2.33
CA ARG A 36 -4.83 -5.39 -3.14
C ARG A 36 -5.85 -4.51 -2.39
N PRO A 37 -6.84 -5.07 -1.66
CA PRO A 37 -7.77 -4.23 -0.89
C PRO A 37 -7.06 -3.47 0.23
N THR A 38 -6.05 -4.07 0.88
CA THR A 38 -5.21 -3.36 1.86
C THR A 38 -4.52 -2.15 1.23
N VAL A 39 -3.93 -2.29 0.04
CA VAL A 39 -3.34 -1.15 -0.70
C VAL A 39 -4.38 -0.06 -0.92
N SER A 40 -5.57 -0.42 -1.42
CA SER A 40 -6.64 0.54 -1.71
C SER A 40 -7.13 1.27 -0.46
N GLU A 41 -7.23 0.56 0.66
CA GLU A 41 -7.64 1.14 1.94
C GLU A 41 -6.60 2.13 2.46
N TYR A 42 -5.32 1.82 2.34
CA TYR A 42 -4.25 2.75 2.72
C TYR A 42 -4.15 3.96 1.81
N LEU A 43 -4.34 3.78 0.50
CA LEU A 43 -4.39 4.90 -0.45
C LEU A 43 -5.60 5.81 -0.20
N ARG A 44 -6.70 5.28 0.33
CA ARG A 44 -7.90 6.07 0.67
C ARG A 44 -7.77 6.83 2.00
N ARG A 45 -6.96 6.31 2.94
CA ARG A 45 -6.76 6.90 4.27
C ARG A 45 -5.62 7.94 4.30
N ALA A 46 -4.70 7.88 3.34
CA ALA A 46 -3.63 8.86 3.16
C ALA A 46 -4.17 10.10 2.45
#